data_AF-A0A2H6N776-F1
#
_entry.id   AF-A0A2H6N776-F1
#
_cell.length_a   1.000
_cell.length_b   1.000
_cell.length_c   1.000
_cell.angle_alpha   90.00
_cell.angle_beta   90.00
_cell.angle_gamma   90.00
#
_symmetry.space_group_name_H-M   'P 1'
#
loop_
_entity.id
_entity.type
_entity.pdbx_description
1 polymer ?
#
loop_
_entity_poly.entity_id
_entity_poly.type
_entity_poly.pdbx_seq_one_letter_code
_entity_poly.pdbx_strand_id
1 'polypeptide(L)'
;QLLCEEETAPRGREGWPPWPSGFLPRGKEQVRNCTALPHVLVDQVALKVAHLLLGETEGSLLHGPSSPWNSGGSLLLSEIAGHLDKEALKTLKKEHGGLQTLLRNNHQVFKVQHGKVRIRDWREEERPRKQLRGRPARARLPSEATKTRLCWFDRHHPQGCPLASASCPYAHGSAELNQRRIVPGNKELQVQLC
;
A
#
# COMPACT_ATOMS: atom_id res chain seq x y z
N GLN A 1 49.31 60.47 -12.74
CA GLN A 1 48.20 61.43 -12.55
C GLN A 1 47.65 61.68 -13.95
N LEU A 2 46.50 61.17 -14.40
CA LEU A 2 45.15 60.97 -13.84
C LEU A 2 44.55 59.66 -14.41
N LEU A 3 43.96 58.77 -13.59
CA LEU A 3 42.51 58.48 -13.44
C LEU A 3 41.86 57.93 -14.73
N CYS A 4 41.62 56.61 -14.82
CA CYS A 4 40.36 55.91 -14.46
C CYS A 4 39.17 56.30 -15.33
N GLU A 5 38.66 55.36 -16.13
CA GLU A 5 37.26 54.93 -16.05
C GLU A 5 37.10 53.50 -16.62
N GLU A 6 36.55 52.65 -15.77
CA GLU A 6 36.29 51.23 -15.94
C GLU A 6 34.84 51.10 -16.44
N GLU A 7 34.64 50.62 -17.67
CA GLU A 7 33.29 50.39 -18.18
C GLU A 7 32.75 49.06 -17.62
N THR A 8 31.83 49.21 -16.66
CA THR A 8 31.14 48.10 -15.99
C THR A 8 30.22 47.38 -16.98
N ALA A 9 30.59 46.17 -17.37
CA ALA A 9 29.70 45.24 -18.04
C ALA A 9 28.53 44.83 -17.10
N PRO A 10 27.27 44.80 -17.58
CA PRO A 10 26.17 44.38 -16.75
C PRO A 10 26.27 42.88 -16.46
N ARG A 11 26.31 42.53 -15.17
CA ARG A 11 26.13 41.15 -14.68
C ARG A 11 24.75 40.64 -15.09
N GLY A 12 24.69 39.97 -16.24
CA GLY A 12 23.57 39.13 -16.63
C GLY A 12 23.51 37.92 -15.68
N ARG A 13 22.32 37.67 -15.11
CA ARG A 13 22.06 36.48 -14.28
C ARG A 13 22.45 35.23 -15.06
N GLU A 14 23.30 34.40 -14.48
CA GLU A 14 23.61 33.07 -15.00
C GLU A 14 22.32 32.24 -15.06
N GLY A 15 21.72 32.22 -16.24
CA GLY A 15 20.65 31.29 -16.59
C GLY A 15 21.24 29.89 -16.64
N TRP A 16 20.50 28.91 -16.12
CA TRP A 16 20.86 27.50 -16.24
C TRP A 16 21.29 27.15 -17.66
N PRO A 17 22.28 26.25 -17.82
CA PRO A 17 22.67 25.77 -19.14
C PRO A 17 21.41 25.29 -19.89
N PRO A 18 21.28 25.62 -21.18
CA PRO A 18 20.20 25.11 -22.01
C PRO A 18 20.15 23.59 -21.84
N TRP A 19 18.95 23.06 -21.65
CA TRP A 19 18.69 21.63 -21.57
C TRP A 19 19.50 20.93 -22.68
N PRO A 20 20.29 19.88 -22.36
CA PRO A 20 21.04 19.20 -23.40
C PRO A 20 20.06 18.73 -24.47
N SER A 21 20.32 19.13 -25.71
CA SER A 21 19.47 19.03 -26.90
C SER A 21 19.31 17.60 -27.42
N GLY A 22 19.17 16.64 -26.50
CA GLY A 22 19.02 15.21 -26.76
C GLY A 22 18.15 14.48 -25.73
N PHE A 23 17.45 15.18 -24.83
CA PHE A 23 16.44 14.54 -23.99
C PHE A 23 15.22 14.15 -24.83
N LEU A 24 15.23 12.92 -25.34
CA LEU A 24 14.05 12.28 -25.91
C LEU A 24 13.19 11.78 -24.73
N PRO A 25 11.94 12.27 -24.59
CA PRO A 25 10.99 11.65 -23.68
C PRO A 25 10.97 10.15 -23.96
N ARG A 26 11.06 9.33 -22.91
CA ARG A 26 10.91 7.88 -23.08
C ARG A 26 9.64 7.63 -23.89
N GLY A 27 9.74 6.84 -24.96
CA GLY A 27 8.56 6.37 -25.68
C GLY A 27 7.57 5.76 -24.69
N LYS A 28 6.27 5.80 -25.00
CA LYS A 28 5.21 5.30 -24.09
C LYS A 28 5.53 3.86 -23.67
N GLU A 29 6.10 3.71 -22.49
CA GLU A 29 6.42 2.41 -21.92
C GLU A 29 5.08 1.75 -21.58
N GLN A 30 4.84 0.53 -22.08
CA GLN A 30 3.65 -0.21 -21.69
C GLN A 30 3.74 -0.48 -20.19
N VAL A 31 2.99 0.27 -19.40
CA VAL A 31 2.97 0.16 -17.94
C VAL A 31 2.29 -1.18 -17.59
N ARG A 32 3.10 -2.22 -17.37
CA ARG A 32 2.66 -3.51 -16.80
C ARG A 32 2.72 -3.42 -15.28
N ASN A 33 1.67 -2.88 -14.67
CA ASN A 33 1.58 -2.75 -13.22
C ASN A 33 0.61 -3.80 -12.68
N CYS A 34 0.95 -4.44 -11.56
CA CYS A 34 0.06 -5.32 -10.83
C CYS A 34 -1.29 -4.67 -10.45
N THR A 35 -1.45 -3.35 -10.56
CA THR A 35 -2.75 -2.65 -10.46
C THR A 35 -3.71 -2.93 -11.62
N ALA A 36 -3.21 -3.39 -12.78
CA ALA A 36 -4.02 -3.75 -13.95
C ALA A 36 -4.51 -5.21 -13.91
N LEU A 37 -4.09 -5.99 -12.90
CA LEU A 37 -4.55 -7.35 -12.72
C LEU A 37 -6.04 -7.39 -12.32
N PRO A 38 -6.77 -8.46 -12.69
CA PRO A 38 -8.15 -8.64 -12.25
C PRO A 38 -8.22 -8.64 -10.72
N HIS A 39 -9.09 -7.80 -10.15
CA HIS A 39 -9.28 -7.70 -8.70
C HIS A 39 -9.56 -9.06 -8.06
N VAL A 40 -10.32 -9.92 -8.75
CA VAL A 40 -10.61 -11.29 -8.31
C VAL A 40 -9.33 -12.11 -8.09
N LEU A 41 -8.37 -12.05 -9.00
CA LEU A 41 -7.09 -12.76 -8.87
C LEU A 41 -6.30 -12.21 -7.67
N VAL A 42 -6.26 -10.88 -7.53
CA VAL A 42 -5.54 -10.22 -6.43
C VAL A 42 -6.14 -10.60 -5.07
N ASP A 43 -7.47 -10.59 -4.98
CA ASP A 43 -8.20 -10.94 -3.76
C ASP A 43 -8.03 -12.43 -3.42
N GLN A 44 -8.11 -13.32 -4.41
CA GLN A 44 -7.85 -14.75 -4.21
C GLN A 44 -6.43 -15.02 -3.71
N VAL A 45 -5.43 -14.39 -4.32
CA VAL A 45 -4.03 -14.51 -3.88
C VAL A 45 -3.88 -13.93 -2.47
N ALA A 46 -4.44 -12.75 -2.19
CA ALA A 46 -4.38 -12.15 -0.86
C ALA A 46 -5.06 -13.03 0.21
N LEU A 47 -6.23 -13.59 -0.07
CA LEU A 47 -6.92 -14.50 0.84
C LEU A 47 -6.10 -15.75 1.12
N LYS A 48 -5.57 -16.39 0.07
CA LYS A 48 -4.75 -17.61 0.20
C LYS A 48 -3.50 -17.34 1.03
N VAL A 49 -2.78 -16.25 0.77
CA VAL A 49 -1.60 -15.86 1.55
C VAL A 49 -1.96 -15.53 3.01
N ALA A 50 -3.07 -14.85 3.25
CA ALA A 50 -3.51 -14.54 4.60
C ALA A 50 -3.86 -15.80 5.40
N HIS A 51 -4.59 -16.76 4.80
CA HIS A 51 -4.89 -18.03 5.45
C HIS A 51 -3.63 -18.85 5.76
N LEU A 52 -2.65 -18.87 4.85
CA LEU A 52 -1.35 -19.51 5.10
C LEU A 52 -0.63 -18.90 6.30
N LEU A 53 -0.59 -17.57 6.39
CA LEU A 53 0.03 -16.87 7.51
C LEU A 53 -0.72 -17.12 8.82
N LEU A 54 -2.04 -17.21 8.80
CA LEU A 54 -2.85 -17.49 10.00
C LEU A 54 -2.72 -18.95 10.47
N GLY A 55 -2.62 -19.89 9.54
CA GLY A 55 -2.48 -21.33 9.85
C GLY A 55 -1.13 -21.71 10.45
N GLU A 56 -0.05 -21.00 10.10
CA GLU A 56 1.30 -21.25 10.67
C GLU A 56 1.32 -21.01 12.19
N THR A 57 0.46 -20.12 12.71
CA THR A 57 0.34 -19.85 14.15
C THR A 57 -0.17 -21.06 14.93
N GLU A 58 -1.05 -21.88 14.35
CA GLU A 58 -1.67 -23.03 15.03
C GLU A 58 -0.61 -24.07 15.45
N GLY A 59 0.50 -24.18 14.72
CA GLY A 59 1.61 -25.08 15.03
C GLY A 59 2.76 -24.45 15.83
N SER A 60 2.81 -23.13 15.92
CA SER A 60 3.88 -22.40 16.60
C SER A 60 3.43 -22.01 18.01
N LEU A 61 3.67 -22.90 18.98
CA LEU A 61 3.50 -22.68 20.44
C LEU A 61 4.40 -21.56 21.02
N LEU A 62 4.99 -20.73 20.17
CA LEU A 62 5.91 -19.63 20.52
C LEU A 62 5.21 -18.28 20.66
N HIS A 63 3.88 -18.23 20.51
CA HIS A 63 3.13 -17.01 20.82
C HIS A 63 3.02 -16.87 22.35
N GLY A 64 3.92 -16.05 22.92
CA GLY A 64 3.76 -15.57 24.29
C GLY A 64 2.38 -14.91 24.48
N PRO A 65 1.88 -14.82 25.72
CA PRO A 65 0.47 -14.59 26.05
C PRO A 65 -0.11 -13.19 25.76
N SER A 66 0.37 -12.44 24.76
CA SER A 66 0.26 -10.99 24.77
C SER A 66 -0.34 -10.31 23.54
N SER A 67 -1.11 -10.99 22.67
CA SER A 67 -1.93 -10.27 21.69
C SER A 67 -3.35 -10.82 21.62
N PRO A 68 -4.39 -10.00 21.89
CA PRO A 68 -5.78 -10.45 21.85
C PRO A 68 -6.31 -10.67 20.42
N TRP A 69 -5.41 -10.67 19.42
CA TRP A 69 -5.73 -10.83 18.00
C TRP A 69 -4.58 -11.56 17.30
N ASN A 70 -4.93 -12.55 16.48
CA ASN A 70 -4.05 -13.43 15.74
C ASN A 70 -3.48 -12.68 14.53
N SER A 71 -2.24 -12.20 14.66
CA SER A 71 -1.50 -11.58 13.55
C SER A 71 -0.80 -12.58 12.64
N GLY A 72 -1.05 -13.88 12.80
CA GLY A 72 -0.39 -14.92 12.03
C GLY A 72 1.09 -15.09 12.37
N GLY A 73 1.72 -16.03 11.68
CA GLY A 73 3.17 -16.16 11.60
C GLY A 73 3.81 -15.24 10.56
N SER A 74 5.11 -15.44 10.34
CA SER A 74 5.84 -14.83 9.23
C SER A 74 6.39 -15.92 8.32
N LEU A 75 6.12 -15.83 7.03
CA LEU A 75 6.61 -16.79 6.03
C LEU A 75 7.56 -16.12 5.04
N LEU A 76 8.48 -16.89 4.48
CA LEU A 76 9.35 -16.40 3.41
C LEU A 76 8.55 -16.24 2.11
N LEU A 77 8.90 -15.24 1.30
CA LEU A 77 8.29 -15.07 -0.03
C LEU A 77 8.40 -16.32 -0.91
N SER A 78 9.49 -17.08 -0.76
CA SER A 78 9.71 -18.36 -1.45
C SER A 78 8.72 -19.45 -1.02
N GLU A 79 8.46 -19.57 0.28
CA GLU A 79 7.48 -20.52 0.82
C GLU A 79 6.09 -20.17 0.33
N ILE A 80 5.71 -18.89 0.43
CA ILE A 80 4.42 -18.39 -0.07
C ILE A 80 4.26 -18.70 -1.55
N ALA A 81 5.31 -18.48 -2.36
CA ALA A 81 5.28 -18.85 -3.77
C ALA A 81 5.12 -20.37 -3.98
N GLY A 82 5.64 -21.22 -3.09
CA GLY A 82 5.44 -22.66 -3.14
C GLY A 82 3.98 -23.10 -2.97
N HIS A 83 3.18 -22.37 -2.21
CA HIS A 83 1.77 -22.68 -1.93
C HIS A 83 0.77 -22.02 -2.91
N LEU A 84 1.24 -21.12 -3.77
CA LEU A 84 0.40 -20.45 -4.77
C LEU A 84 0.31 -21.27 -6.06
N ASP A 85 -0.83 -21.14 -6.74
CA ASP A 85 -1.07 -21.86 -7.99
C ASP A 85 -0.10 -21.40 -9.08
N LYS A 86 0.47 -22.36 -9.82
CA LYS A 86 1.49 -22.08 -10.84
C LYS A 86 1.00 -21.12 -11.92
N GLU A 87 -0.28 -21.21 -12.29
CA GLU A 87 -0.90 -20.30 -13.27
C GLU A 87 -1.05 -18.87 -12.74
N ALA A 88 -1.43 -18.71 -11.47
CA ALA A 88 -1.46 -17.40 -10.82
C ALA A 88 -0.04 -16.80 -10.76
N LEU A 89 0.97 -17.58 -10.40
CA LEU A 89 2.37 -17.12 -10.36
C LEU A 89 2.91 -16.72 -11.74
N LYS A 90 2.58 -17.47 -12.79
CA LYS A 90 2.94 -17.12 -14.18
C LYS A 90 2.32 -15.78 -14.57
N THR A 91 1.06 -15.58 -14.22
CA THR A 91 0.35 -14.32 -14.46
C THR A 91 1.01 -13.16 -13.71
N LEU A 92 1.33 -13.37 -12.43
CA LEU A 92 2.03 -12.36 -11.61
C LEU A 92 3.43 -12.04 -12.14
N LYS A 93 4.20 -13.04 -12.59
CA LYS A 93 5.54 -12.85 -13.15
C LYS A 93 5.53 -12.05 -14.47
N LYS A 94 4.43 -12.09 -15.21
CA LYS A 94 4.27 -11.34 -16.46
C LYS A 94 4.12 -9.83 -16.21
N GLU A 95 3.63 -9.46 -15.03
CA GLU A 95 3.54 -8.08 -14.56
C GLU A 95 4.85 -7.62 -13.91
N HIS A 96 5.20 -6.33 -14.06
CA HIS A 96 6.43 -5.82 -13.47
C HIS A 96 6.34 -5.85 -11.93
N GLY A 97 7.20 -6.65 -11.30
CA GLY A 97 7.35 -6.73 -9.84
C GLY A 97 6.74 -7.97 -9.17
N GLY A 98 5.97 -8.79 -9.89
CA GLY A 98 5.56 -10.11 -9.41
C GLY A 98 4.78 -10.14 -8.10
N LEU A 99 4.84 -11.30 -7.42
CA LEU A 99 4.17 -11.55 -6.14
C LEU A 99 4.59 -10.56 -5.05
N GLN A 100 5.87 -10.23 -4.97
CA GLN A 100 6.38 -9.31 -3.96
C GLN A 100 5.75 -7.92 -4.08
N THR A 101 5.65 -7.39 -5.31
CA THR A 101 4.99 -6.10 -5.54
C THR A 101 3.50 -6.16 -5.27
N LEU A 102 2.81 -7.26 -5.62
CA LEU A 102 1.40 -7.45 -5.27
C LEU A 102 1.19 -7.39 -3.75
N LEU A 103 2.01 -8.10 -2.97
CA LEU A 103 1.90 -8.11 -1.51
C LEU A 103 2.25 -6.74 -0.91
N ARG A 104 3.24 -6.02 -1.47
CA ARG A 104 3.56 -4.65 -1.07
C ARG A 104 2.45 -3.65 -1.40
N ASN A 105 1.75 -3.83 -2.53
CA ASN A 105 0.63 -2.98 -2.92
C ASN A 105 -0.58 -3.18 -1.98
N ASN A 106 -0.80 -4.43 -1.57
CA ASN A 106 -1.76 -4.82 -0.53
C ASN A 106 -1.28 -4.50 0.89
N HIS A 107 -0.76 -3.29 1.07
CA HIS A 107 -0.21 -2.75 2.32
C HIS A 107 -1.23 -2.68 3.46
N GLN A 108 -2.52 -2.75 3.15
CA GLN A 108 -3.56 -2.87 4.17
C GLN A 108 -3.36 -4.15 4.98
N VAL A 109 -3.09 -5.25 4.30
CA VAL A 109 -3.11 -6.61 4.87
C VAL A 109 -1.71 -7.08 5.20
N PHE A 110 -0.75 -6.86 4.30
CA PHE A 110 0.58 -7.46 4.41
C PHE A 110 1.67 -6.44 4.73
N LYS A 111 2.62 -6.89 5.54
CA LYS A 111 3.89 -6.21 5.79
C LYS A 111 5.02 -7.09 5.26
N VAL A 112 5.68 -6.62 4.21
CA VAL A 112 6.81 -7.32 3.57
C VAL A 112 8.12 -6.67 4.03
N GLN A 113 8.92 -7.39 4.82
CA GLN A 113 10.21 -6.93 5.35
C GLN A 113 11.25 -8.05 5.26
N HIS A 114 12.45 -7.75 4.79
CA HIS A 114 13.57 -8.70 4.70
C HIS A 114 13.21 -10.03 4.00
N GLY A 115 12.39 -9.98 2.94
CA GLY A 115 11.94 -11.18 2.21
C GLY A 115 10.91 -12.04 2.95
N LYS A 116 10.50 -11.63 4.16
CA LYS A 116 9.42 -12.23 4.93
C LYS A 116 8.14 -11.42 4.79
N VAL A 117 7.02 -12.11 4.81
CA VAL A 117 5.68 -11.53 4.78
C VAL A 117 4.98 -11.91 6.08
N ARG A 118 4.34 -10.94 6.69
CA ARG A 118 3.46 -11.13 7.85
C ARG A 118 2.18 -10.34 7.66
N ILE A 119 1.13 -10.72 8.38
CA ILE A 119 -0.07 -9.88 8.44
C ILE A 119 0.27 -8.62 9.24
N ARG A 120 -0.24 -7.48 8.77
CA ARG A 120 0.01 -6.19 9.36
C ARG A 120 -0.91 -5.98 10.56
N ASP A 121 -0.33 -5.87 11.75
CA ASP A 121 -1.05 -5.37 12.92
C ASP A 121 -1.00 -3.84 12.96
N TRP A 122 -2.17 -3.21 12.86
CA TRP A 122 -2.32 -1.76 12.89
C TRP A 122 -2.33 -1.17 14.30
N ARG A 123 -2.35 -1.99 15.36
CA ARG A 123 -2.24 -1.55 16.76
C ARG A 123 -0.79 -1.35 17.19
N GLU A 124 0.10 -2.24 16.74
CA GLU A 124 1.53 -2.21 17.07
C GLU A 124 2.28 -1.10 16.32
N GLU A 125 1.74 -0.63 15.21
CA GLU A 125 2.38 0.39 14.41
C GLU A 125 2.10 1.76 15.02
N GLU A 126 3.02 2.20 15.89
CA GLU A 126 3.09 3.57 16.34
C GLU A 126 2.97 4.49 15.13
N ARG A 127 1.84 5.21 15.05
CA ARG A 127 1.68 6.35 14.14
C ARG A 127 2.99 7.11 14.15
N PRO A 128 3.60 7.43 13.00
CA PRO A 128 4.96 7.95 12.95
C PRO A 128 5.16 9.00 14.04
N ARG A 129 5.99 8.67 15.05
CA ARG A 129 6.34 9.57 16.17
C ARG A 129 6.99 10.89 15.71
N LYS A 130 7.15 11.10 14.40
CA LYS A 130 7.46 12.40 13.77
C LYS A 130 6.22 13.30 13.69
N GLN A 131 5.65 13.66 14.84
CA GLN A 131 4.96 14.95 15.02
C GLN A 131 5.47 15.69 16.26
N LEU A 132 6.66 15.34 16.76
CA LEU A 132 7.43 16.23 17.61
C LEU A 132 8.03 17.35 16.75
N ARG A 133 7.20 18.34 16.35
CA ARG A 133 7.49 19.79 16.28
C ARG A 133 6.17 20.55 16.05
N GLY A 134 5.54 20.98 17.15
CA GLY A 134 4.88 22.30 17.21
C GLY A 134 3.51 22.51 16.59
N ARG A 135 2.64 21.50 16.43
CA ARG A 135 1.22 21.74 16.10
C ARG A 135 0.34 21.13 17.19
N PRO A 136 -0.55 21.89 17.85
CA PRO A 136 -1.45 21.32 18.84
C PRO A 136 -2.22 20.18 18.19
N ALA A 137 -2.37 19.09 18.95
CA ALA A 137 -3.16 17.92 18.58
C ALA A 137 -4.63 18.33 18.44
N ARG A 138 -4.97 19.04 17.37
CA ARG A 138 -6.33 19.00 16.84
C ARG A 138 -6.60 17.52 16.66
N ALA A 139 -7.62 17.02 17.36
CA ALA A 139 -8.30 15.81 16.98
C ALA A 139 -8.38 15.86 15.45
N ARG A 140 -7.62 14.99 14.77
CA ARG A 140 -7.64 14.98 13.32
C ARG A 140 -9.07 14.60 13.01
N LEU A 141 -9.92 15.57 12.68
CA LEU A 141 -11.17 15.34 11.99
C LEU A 141 -10.84 14.31 10.92
N PRO A 142 -11.62 13.22 10.77
CA PRO A 142 -11.37 12.24 9.73
C PRO A 142 -11.08 13.02 8.46
N SER A 143 -9.83 12.96 8.00
CA SER A 143 -9.47 13.66 6.77
C SER A 143 -10.47 13.14 5.75
N GLU A 144 -11.04 14.00 4.91
CA GLU A 144 -12.05 13.61 3.91
C GLU A 144 -11.56 12.49 2.96
N ALA A 145 -10.28 12.11 3.05
CA ALA A 145 -9.65 10.96 2.40
C ALA A 145 -9.69 9.63 3.20
N THR A 146 -10.30 9.59 4.39
CA THR A 146 -10.43 8.37 5.21
C THR A 146 -11.65 7.55 4.76
N LYS A 147 -11.59 6.23 4.92
CA LYS A 147 -12.67 5.27 4.62
C LYS A 147 -13.10 5.23 3.14
N THR A 148 -12.16 5.46 2.22
CA THR A 148 -12.40 5.38 0.76
C THR A 148 -12.49 3.95 0.22
N ARG A 149 -12.05 2.95 1.02
CA ARG A 149 -12.08 1.52 0.70
C ARG A 149 -12.59 0.73 1.89
N LEU A 150 -13.17 -0.44 1.60
CA LEU A 150 -13.60 -1.39 2.63
C LEU A 150 -12.39 -1.94 3.41
N CYS A 151 -12.63 -2.25 4.67
CA CYS A 151 -11.65 -2.88 5.54
C CYS A 151 -11.52 -4.35 5.18
N TRP A 152 -10.33 -4.77 4.72
CA TRP A 152 -10.08 -6.17 4.41
C TRP A 152 -10.18 -7.05 5.66
N PHE A 153 -9.68 -6.58 6.81
CA PHE A 153 -9.72 -7.36 8.05
C PHE A 153 -11.13 -7.58 8.56
N ASP A 154 -11.99 -6.56 8.46
CA ASP A 154 -13.40 -6.68 8.84
C ASP A 154 -14.14 -7.73 7.99
N ARG A 155 -13.81 -7.83 6.71
CA ARG A 155 -14.49 -8.74 5.76
C ARG A 155 -13.94 -10.17 5.73
N HIS A 156 -12.65 -10.35 5.97
CA HIS A 156 -11.96 -11.60 5.65
C HIS A 156 -11.14 -12.18 6.80
N HIS A 157 -10.83 -11.41 7.84
CA HIS A 157 -10.09 -11.93 8.98
C HIS A 157 -11.04 -12.68 9.92
N PRO A 158 -10.71 -13.90 10.40
CA PRO A 158 -11.61 -14.69 11.24
C PRO A 158 -11.96 -14.02 12.57
N GLN A 159 -11.07 -13.16 13.08
CA GLN A 159 -11.30 -12.37 14.30
C GLN A 159 -11.72 -10.91 14.02
N GLY A 160 -12.02 -10.58 12.75
CA GLY A 160 -12.35 -9.22 12.33
C GLY A 160 -11.18 -8.25 12.41
N CYS A 161 -11.48 -6.95 12.31
CA CYS A 161 -10.48 -5.89 12.38
C CYS A 161 -9.98 -5.67 13.81
N PRO A 162 -8.65 -5.54 14.03
CA PRO A 162 -8.10 -5.28 15.36
C PRO A 162 -8.36 -3.85 15.87
N LEU A 163 -8.85 -2.94 15.02
CA LEU A 163 -9.18 -1.56 15.36
C LEU A 163 -10.71 -1.39 15.48
N ALA A 164 -11.14 -0.50 16.38
CA ALA A 164 -12.52 -0.02 16.39
C ALA A 164 -12.85 0.70 15.07
N SER A 165 -14.10 0.61 14.58
CA SER A 165 -14.43 1.21 13.27
C SER A 165 -14.24 2.73 13.24
N ALA A 166 -14.35 3.41 14.39
CA ALA A 166 -14.06 4.84 14.53
C ALA A 166 -12.58 5.19 14.35
N SER A 167 -11.65 4.27 14.69
CA SER A 167 -10.20 4.49 14.57
C SER A 167 -9.58 3.83 13.34
N CYS A 168 -10.32 2.95 12.66
CA CYS A 168 -9.89 2.31 11.42
C CYS A 168 -9.89 3.31 10.25
N PRO A 169 -8.80 3.40 9.47
CA PRO A 169 -8.76 4.24 8.27
C PRO A 169 -9.59 3.68 7.10
N TYR A 170 -10.09 2.45 7.22
CA TYR A 170 -10.89 1.75 6.22
C TYR A 170 -12.33 1.55 6.73
N ALA A 171 -13.29 1.40 5.82
CA ALA A 171 -14.71 1.29 6.13
C ALA A 171 -15.09 -0.13 6.59
N HIS A 172 -15.72 -0.28 7.76
CA HIS A 172 -16.27 -1.56 8.25
C HIS A 172 -17.70 -1.75 7.71
N GLY A 173 -17.81 -1.89 6.39
CA GLY A 173 -19.08 -1.98 5.67
C GLY A 173 -19.38 -0.78 4.77
N SER A 174 -20.46 -0.90 3.98
CA SER A 174 -20.85 0.11 3.00
C SER A 174 -21.31 1.43 3.63
N ALA A 175 -21.89 1.39 4.83
CA ALA A 175 -22.37 2.57 5.54
C ALA A 175 -21.24 3.56 5.88
N GLU A 176 -20.03 3.06 6.12
CA GLU A 176 -18.87 3.90 6.44
C GLU A 176 -18.03 4.27 5.21
N LEU A 177 -18.37 3.73 4.03
CA LEU A 177 -17.59 3.90 2.81
C LEU A 177 -17.80 5.30 2.23
N ASN A 178 -16.73 6.06 2.17
CA ASN A 178 -16.72 7.39 1.60
C ASN A 178 -16.73 7.33 0.07
N GLN A 179 -17.89 7.60 -0.53
CA GLN A 179 -18.11 7.52 -1.98
C GLN A 179 -17.45 8.67 -2.76
N ARG A 180 -16.96 9.73 -2.10
CA ARG A 180 -16.51 10.98 -2.75
C ARG A 180 -15.24 10.86 -3.61
N ARG A 181 -14.61 9.68 -3.68
CA ARG A 181 -13.43 9.40 -4.54
C ARG A 181 -13.53 8.13 -5.39
N ILE A 182 -14.70 7.51 -5.48
CA ILE A 182 -14.91 6.43 -6.44
C ILE A 182 -14.95 7.08 -7.82
N VAL A 183 -13.80 7.28 -8.47
CA VAL A 183 -13.78 7.46 -9.92
C VAL A 183 -14.31 6.14 -10.47
N PRO A 184 -15.45 6.12 -11.18
CA PRO A 184 -16.01 4.89 -11.70
C PRO A 184 -15.14 4.41 -12.87
N GLY A 185 -14.06 3.69 -12.54
CA GLY A 185 -13.42 2.75 -13.44
C GLY A 185 -14.18 1.43 -13.35
N ASN A 186 -15.07 1.21 -14.31
CA ASN A 186 -15.95 0.06 -14.49
C ASN A 186 -17.21 0.03 -13.60
N LYS A 187 -18.34 0.38 -14.23
CA LYS A 187 -19.69 0.07 -13.74
C LYS A 187 -19.96 -1.43 -14.02
N GLU A 188 -20.98 -1.96 -13.34
CA GLU A 188 -21.43 -3.37 -13.31
C GLU A 188 -20.66 -4.19 -12.26
N LEU A 189 -21.25 -4.54 -11.11
CA LEU A 189 -22.52 -5.27 -11.00
C LEU A 189 -23.43 -4.69 -9.92
N GLN A 190 -24.63 -4.37 -10.37
CA GLN A 190 -25.83 -4.14 -9.57
C GLN A 190 -26.35 -5.50 -9.08
N VAL A 191 -26.43 -5.64 -7.76
CA VAL A 191 -27.52 -6.25 -6.98
C VAL A 191 -28.12 -7.57 -7.50
N GLN A 192 -27.98 -8.63 -6.71
CA GLN A 192 -29.15 -9.45 -6.35
C GLN A 192 -28.93 -10.09 -4.98
N LEU A 193 -29.62 -9.50 -4.02
CA LEU A 193 -29.92 -10.07 -2.71
C LEU A 193 -31.18 -10.94 -2.91
N CYS A 194 -31.04 -12.24 -2.73
CA CYS A 194 -32.12 -13.14 -2.32
C CYS A 194 -31.61 -13.90 -1.11
#